data_AF-A0A840PM82-F1
#
_entry.id   AF-A0A840PM82-F1
#
_cell.length_a   1.000
_cell.length_b   1.000
_cell.length_c   1.000
_cell.angle_alpha   90.00
_cell.angle_beta   90.00
_cell.angle_gamma   90.00
#
_symmetry.space_group_name_H-M   'P 1'
#
loop_
_entity.id
_entity.type
_entity.pdbx_description
1 polymer ?
#
loop_
_entity_poly.entity_id
_entity_poly.type
_entity_poly.pdbx_seq_one_letter_code
_entity_poly.pdbx_strand_id
1 'polypeptide(L)'
;MELDDGTRIECGHAVVACGHLSAALAPSAASRLFPVKGEAIEVMAPNSPGYPLRHAAYARAGGRDLYAVPRWDGRLAAGVTHEPGRADTVPTPRNLAGIRRGLAALSPAAAGWRQRRHWAGVRPGSEDGVPLIGALDLYGRVVLATGHGGFGITLAPVTAELTAALITGDEAAPGTADLLARCDPARFTQAPVPAPTEG
;
A
#
# COMPACT_ATOMS: atom_id res chain seq x y z
N MET A 1 7.79 22.07 -10.79
CA MET A 1 7.40 20.85 -11.51
C MET A 1 6.94 21.25 -12.91
N GLU A 2 7.28 20.48 -13.93
CA GLU A 2 6.76 20.65 -15.30
C GLU A 2 5.75 19.53 -15.56
N LEU A 3 4.59 19.89 -16.11
CA LEU A 3 3.53 18.95 -16.48
C LEU A 3 3.68 18.50 -17.93
N ASP A 4 2.97 17.44 -18.33
CA ASP A 4 3.03 16.88 -19.68
C ASP A 4 2.61 17.88 -20.78
N ASP A 5 1.81 18.90 -20.44
CA ASP A 5 1.40 19.97 -21.35
C ASP A 5 2.38 21.15 -21.40
N GLY A 6 3.53 21.03 -20.72
CA GLY A 6 4.57 22.06 -20.61
C GLY A 6 4.29 23.12 -19.54
N THR A 7 3.15 23.07 -18.85
CA THR A 7 2.85 24.01 -17.76
C THR A 7 3.86 23.84 -16.63
N ARG A 8 4.36 24.96 -16.11
CA ARG A 8 5.28 24.97 -14.95
C ARG A 8 4.56 25.45 -13.71
N ILE A 9 4.71 24.67 -12.63
CA ILE A 9 4.22 25.00 -11.30
C ILE A 9 5.42 25.23 -10.39
N GLU A 10 5.50 26.44 -9.83
CA GLU A 10 6.47 26.83 -8.81
C GLU A 10 5.88 26.65 -7.42
N CYS A 11 6.71 26.20 -6.48
CA CYS A 11 6.30 25.96 -5.09
C CYS A 11 7.52 26.04 -4.17
N GLY A 12 7.28 26.36 -2.89
CA GLY A 12 8.33 26.34 -1.87
C GLY A 12 8.72 24.92 -1.46
N HIS A 13 7.74 24.00 -1.47
CA HIS A 13 7.90 22.59 -1.13
C HIS A 13 7.08 21.72 -2.09
N ALA A 14 7.56 20.49 -2.33
CA ALA A 14 6.87 19.48 -3.12
C ALA A 14 6.91 18.11 -2.41
N VAL A 15 5.81 17.35 -2.52
CA VAL A 15 5.74 15.97 -2.01
C VAL A 15 5.55 15.00 -3.18
N VAL A 16 6.45 14.04 -3.30
CA VAL A 16 6.38 12.94 -4.27
C VAL A 16 5.64 11.76 -3.63
N ALA A 17 4.32 11.70 -3.83
CA ALA A 17 3.43 10.66 -3.27
C ALA A 17 2.66 9.88 -4.36
N CYS A 18 3.26 9.69 -5.54
CA CYS A 18 2.63 9.08 -6.71
C CYS A 18 2.62 7.55 -6.68
N GLY A 19 2.59 6.93 -5.49
CA GLY A 19 2.63 5.47 -5.33
C GLY A 19 3.86 4.85 -6.03
N HIS A 20 3.64 3.79 -6.81
CA HIS A 20 4.74 3.10 -7.50
C HIS A 20 5.37 3.95 -8.62
N LEU A 21 4.66 4.98 -9.10
CA LEU A 21 5.16 5.91 -10.11
C LEU A 21 6.14 6.94 -9.52
N SER A 22 6.25 7.05 -8.20
CA SER A 22 7.23 7.92 -7.54
C SER A 22 8.67 7.60 -7.96
N ALA A 23 8.97 6.38 -8.40
CA ALA A 23 10.30 6.01 -8.90
C ALA A 23 10.75 6.87 -10.10
N ALA A 24 9.82 7.34 -10.95
CA ALA A 24 10.13 8.22 -12.07
C ALA A 24 10.48 9.66 -11.63
N LEU A 25 10.00 10.08 -10.46
CA LEU A 25 10.18 11.43 -9.92
C LEU A 25 11.25 11.50 -8.81
N ALA A 26 11.73 10.35 -8.34
CA ALA A 26 12.74 10.23 -7.28
C ALA A 26 13.89 9.29 -7.71
N PRO A 27 14.77 9.72 -8.65
CA PRO A 27 15.82 8.85 -9.18
C PRO A 27 16.74 8.23 -8.13
N SER A 28 17.03 8.97 -7.04
CA SER A 28 17.86 8.49 -5.91
C SER A 28 17.24 7.31 -5.14
N ALA A 29 15.91 7.17 -5.17
CA ALA A 29 15.18 6.10 -4.50
C ALA A 29 14.62 5.05 -5.47
N ALA A 30 14.78 5.23 -6.79
CA ALA A 30 14.12 4.42 -7.81
C ALA A 30 14.49 2.93 -7.72
N SER A 31 15.75 2.60 -7.42
CA SER A 31 16.21 1.22 -7.25
C SER A 31 15.65 0.53 -6.01
N ARG A 32 15.10 1.30 -5.07
CA ARG A 32 14.51 0.82 -3.80
C ARG A 32 13.00 0.64 -3.91
N LEU A 33 12.40 0.95 -5.04
CA LEU A 33 10.96 0.89 -5.28
C LEU A 33 10.62 -0.10 -6.38
N PHE A 34 9.55 -0.86 -6.20
CA PHE A 34 9.06 -1.78 -7.23
C PHE A 34 7.53 -1.91 -7.20
N PRO A 35 6.90 -2.14 -8.36
CA PRO A 35 5.45 -2.31 -8.43
C PRO A 35 5.07 -3.70 -7.91
N VAL A 36 3.98 -3.78 -7.16
CA VAL A 36 3.38 -5.05 -6.73
C VAL A 36 1.92 -5.10 -7.12
N LYS A 37 1.62 -5.78 -8.22
CA LYS A 37 0.24 -6.01 -8.64
C LYS A 37 -0.49 -6.84 -7.59
N GLY A 38 -1.76 -6.50 -7.40
CA GLY A 38 -2.68 -7.24 -6.56
C GLY A 38 -4.09 -7.22 -7.13
N GLU A 39 -4.69 -8.40 -7.25
CA GLU A 39 -6.05 -8.60 -7.71
C GLU A 39 -7.00 -8.99 -6.58
N ALA A 40 -8.20 -8.41 -6.58
CA ALA A 40 -9.26 -8.68 -5.61
C ALA A 40 -10.62 -8.76 -6.30
N ILE A 41 -11.58 -9.40 -5.63
CA ILE A 41 -12.96 -9.49 -6.06
C ILE A 41 -13.89 -8.87 -5.02
N GLU A 42 -15.06 -8.45 -5.47
CA GLU A 42 -16.18 -8.07 -4.63
C GLU A 42 -17.35 -8.98 -4.97
N VAL A 43 -17.90 -9.64 -3.96
CA VAL A 43 -19.07 -10.50 -4.07
C VAL A 43 -20.19 -9.96 -3.19
N MET A 44 -21.43 -10.32 -3.49
CA MET A 44 -22.62 -9.84 -2.79
C MET A 44 -23.49 -11.01 -2.37
N ALA A 45 -23.90 -11.00 -1.11
CA ALA A 45 -24.83 -11.99 -0.58
C ALA A 45 -26.19 -11.90 -1.30
N PRO A 46 -26.86 -13.02 -1.59
CA PRO A 46 -28.26 -13.01 -2.02
C PRO A 46 -29.15 -12.60 -0.84
N ASN A 47 -29.79 -11.43 -0.90
CA ASN A 47 -30.79 -10.87 0.04
C ASN A 47 -30.60 -11.26 1.53
N SER A 48 -29.95 -10.39 2.33
CA SER A 48 -29.55 -10.67 3.73
C SER A 48 -30.70 -10.46 4.73
N PRO A 49 -30.86 -11.37 5.72
CA PRO A 49 -30.08 -11.25 6.95
C PRO A 49 -29.31 -12.56 7.24
N GLY A 50 -28.12 -12.71 6.67
CA GLY A 50 -27.32 -13.95 6.78
C GLY A 50 -25.85 -13.76 6.48
N TYR A 51 -25.31 -12.57 6.78
CA TYR A 51 -23.94 -12.23 6.47
C TYR A 51 -22.95 -13.04 7.36
N PRO A 52 -22.08 -13.89 6.79
CA PRO A 52 -21.33 -14.89 7.55
C PRO A 52 -20.12 -14.31 8.29
N LEU A 53 -19.62 -13.14 7.87
CA LEU A 53 -18.43 -12.52 8.46
C LEU A 53 -18.79 -11.20 9.16
N ARG A 54 -18.80 -11.20 10.49
CA ARG A 54 -19.00 -9.95 11.24
C ARG A 54 -17.77 -9.05 11.23
N HIS A 55 -16.59 -9.61 10.96
CA HIS A 55 -15.29 -8.96 11.08
C HIS A 55 -14.46 -9.26 9.83
N ALA A 56 -13.42 -8.44 9.59
CA ALA A 56 -12.41 -8.78 8.61
C ALA A 56 -11.71 -10.08 9.03
N ALA A 57 -11.48 -10.97 8.07
CA ALA A 57 -10.77 -12.23 8.30
C ALA A 57 -9.52 -12.28 7.44
N TYR A 58 -8.44 -12.81 8.01
CA TYR A 58 -7.23 -13.19 7.30
C TYR A 58 -6.99 -14.68 7.54
N ALA A 59 -6.74 -15.43 6.47
CA ALA A 59 -6.45 -16.85 6.57
C ALA A 59 -5.61 -17.34 5.39
N ARG A 60 -4.85 -18.41 5.63
CA ARG A 60 -4.32 -19.25 4.55
C ARG A 60 -5.37 -20.28 4.17
N ALA A 61 -6.06 -20.06 3.05
CA ALA A 61 -7.20 -20.87 2.62
C ALA A 61 -7.11 -21.17 1.11
N GLY A 62 -7.43 -22.40 0.71
CA GLY A 62 -7.38 -22.81 -0.69
C GLY A 62 -5.98 -22.68 -1.33
N GLY A 63 -4.93 -22.84 -0.51
CA GLY A 63 -3.53 -22.79 -0.94
C GLY A 63 -2.93 -21.39 -1.08
N ARG A 64 -3.58 -20.35 -0.53
CA ARG A 64 -3.09 -18.96 -0.58
C ARG A 64 -3.46 -18.17 0.65
N ASP A 65 -2.78 -17.06 0.87
CA ASP A 65 -3.22 -16.05 1.83
C ASP A 65 -4.39 -15.26 1.26
N LEU A 66 -5.39 -15.00 2.10
CA LEU A 66 -6.64 -14.34 1.73
C LEU A 66 -7.15 -13.47 2.89
N TYR A 67 -7.42 -12.22 2.57
CA TYR A 67 -8.24 -11.30 3.32
C TYR A 67 -9.67 -11.32 2.79
N ALA A 68 -10.64 -11.36 3.71
CA ALA A 68 -12.05 -11.21 3.43
C ALA A 68 -12.59 -10.06 4.32
N VAL A 69 -12.98 -8.95 3.70
CA VAL A 69 -13.35 -7.71 4.40
C VAL A 69 -14.82 -7.41 4.17
N PRO A 70 -15.65 -7.50 5.22
CA PRO A 70 -17.07 -7.29 5.07
C PRO A 70 -17.45 -5.82 4.98
N ARG A 71 -18.54 -5.54 4.27
CA ARG A 71 -19.14 -4.21 4.14
C ARG A 71 -20.54 -4.20 4.73
N TRP A 72 -20.94 -3.05 5.27
CA TRP A 72 -22.21 -2.87 5.96
C TRP A 72 -23.44 -3.14 5.08
N ASP A 73 -23.30 -3.03 3.76
CA ASP A 73 -24.38 -3.20 2.76
C ASP A 73 -24.46 -4.62 2.17
N GLY A 74 -23.83 -5.60 2.81
CA GLY A 74 -23.88 -7.00 2.38
C GLY A 74 -22.89 -7.38 1.28
N ARG A 75 -21.96 -6.47 0.94
CA ARG A 75 -20.81 -6.80 0.07
C ARG A 75 -19.67 -7.42 0.87
N LEU A 76 -18.85 -8.22 0.21
CA LEU A 76 -17.61 -8.79 0.74
C LEU A 76 -16.50 -8.58 -0.27
N ALA A 77 -15.43 -7.89 0.13
CA ALA A 77 -14.20 -7.83 -0.65
C ALA A 77 -13.31 -9.01 -0.27
N ALA A 78 -12.78 -9.73 -1.25
CA ALA A 78 -11.88 -10.87 -1.04
C ALA A 78 -10.64 -10.75 -1.93
N GLY A 79 -9.46 -11.00 -1.36
CA GLY A 79 -8.20 -10.80 -2.04
C GLY A 79 -7.01 -10.91 -1.09
N VAL A 80 -5.81 -10.46 -1.46
CA VAL A 80 -5.40 -9.98 -2.78
C VAL A 80 -4.30 -10.90 -3.32
N THR A 81 -4.11 -10.98 -4.63
CA THR A 81 -2.88 -11.58 -5.19
C THR A 81 -1.64 -10.74 -4.83
N HIS A 82 -0.47 -11.34 -4.96
CA HIS A 82 0.80 -10.69 -4.72
C HIS A 82 1.75 -11.03 -5.84
N GLU A 83 1.96 -10.07 -6.74
CA GLU A 83 2.76 -10.22 -7.95
C GLU A 83 3.80 -9.10 -8.01
N PRO A 84 4.97 -9.28 -7.34
CA PRO A 84 6.08 -8.33 -7.41
C PRO A 84 6.61 -8.15 -8.84
N GLY A 85 7.09 -6.95 -9.15
CA GLY A 85 7.63 -6.59 -10.46
C GLY A 85 6.58 -6.38 -11.54
N ARG A 86 5.28 -6.41 -11.19
CA ARG A 86 4.17 -6.25 -12.14
C ARG A 86 3.44 -4.93 -11.88
N ALA A 87 3.38 -4.09 -12.91
CA ALA A 87 2.70 -2.78 -12.88
C ALA A 87 1.40 -2.75 -13.71
N ASP A 88 1.01 -3.87 -14.34
CA ASP A 88 -0.23 -3.91 -15.10
C ASP A 88 -1.47 -3.97 -14.19
N THR A 89 -2.56 -3.35 -14.62
CA THR A 89 -3.85 -3.32 -13.91
C THR A 89 -4.88 -4.27 -14.53
N VAL A 90 -4.44 -5.26 -15.30
CA VAL A 90 -5.34 -6.17 -16.02
C VAL A 90 -5.62 -7.42 -15.18
N PRO A 91 -6.83 -7.61 -14.64
CA PRO A 91 -7.16 -8.81 -13.89
C PRO A 91 -7.11 -10.09 -14.74
N THR A 92 -6.72 -11.23 -14.16
CA THR A 92 -6.57 -12.50 -14.91
C THR A 92 -7.54 -13.59 -14.45
N PRO A 93 -8.06 -14.44 -15.37
CA PRO A 93 -8.92 -15.57 -15.00
C PRO A 93 -8.27 -16.56 -14.02
N ARG A 94 -6.95 -16.74 -14.11
CA ARG A 94 -6.17 -17.59 -13.19
C ARG A 94 -6.25 -17.06 -11.75
N ASN A 95 -6.02 -15.76 -11.58
CA ASN A 95 -6.07 -15.11 -10.28
C ASN A 95 -7.49 -15.11 -9.71
N LEU A 96 -8.50 -14.86 -10.55
CA LEU A 96 -9.91 -14.99 -10.18
C LEU A 96 -10.22 -16.37 -9.61
N ALA A 97 -9.86 -17.43 -10.34
CA ALA A 97 -10.09 -18.81 -9.90
C ALA A 97 -9.40 -19.10 -8.56
N GLY A 98 -8.17 -18.59 -8.37
CA GLY A 98 -7.45 -18.71 -7.10
C GLY A 98 -8.15 -18.00 -5.95
N ILE A 99 -8.63 -16.76 -6.15
CA ILE A 99 -9.36 -16.01 -5.12
C ILE A 99 -10.67 -16.72 -4.76
N ARG A 100 -11.42 -17.23 -5.76
CA ARG A 100 -12.67 -17.97 -5.52
C ARG A 100 -12.45 -19.26 -4.74
N ARG A 101 -11.39 -20.02 -5.04
CA ARG A 101 -11.02 -21.20 -4.25
C ARG A 101 -10.70 -20.85 -2.80
N GLY A 102 -9.91 -19.79 -2.59
CA GLY A 102 -9.60 -19.31 -1.24
C GLY A 102 -10.85 -18.88 -0.49
N LEU A 103 -11.72 -18.10 -1.14
CA LEU A 103 -12.96 -17.62 -0.53
C LEU A 103 -13.90 -18.77 -0.18
N ALA A 104 -14.06 -19.76 -1.06
CA ALA A 104 -14.88 -20.94 -0.80
C ALA A 104 -14.34 -21.79 0.36
N ALA A 105 -13.01 -21.89 0.50
CA ALA A 105 -12.38 -22.58 1.62
C ALA A 105 -12.52 -21.82 2.95
N LEU A 106 -12.45 -20.49 2.92
CA LEU A 106 -12.62 -19.64 4.11
C LEU A 106 -14.09 -19.54 4.54
N SER A 107 -15.01 -19.40 3.59
CA SER A 107 -16.44 -19.25 3.81
C SER A 107 -17.21 -19.97 2.70
N PRO A 108 -17.59 -21.25 2.92
CA PRO A 108 -18.38 -22.00 1.94
C PRO A 108 -19.69 -21.31 1.55
N ALA A 109 -20.31 -20.59 2.49
CA ALA A 109 -21.52 -19.80 2.23
C ALA A 109 -21.30 -18.70 1.16
N ALA A 110 -20.10 -18.13 1.09
CA ALA A 110 -19.76 -17.07 0.12
C ALA A 110 -19.36 -17.60 -1.27
N ALA A 111 -19.18 -18.92 -1.43
CA ALA A 111 -18.70 -19.52 -2.69
C ALA A 111 -19.65 -19.26 -3.88
N GLY A 112 -20.96 -19.26 -3.59
CA GLY A 112 -22.03 -19.06 -4.57
C GLY A 112 -22.51 -17.62 -4.73
N TRP A 113 -21.90 -16.66 -4.02
CA TRP A 113 -22.34 -15.27 -4.05
C TRP A 113 -22.07 -14.63 -5.41
N ARG A 114 -22.96 -13.70 -5.81
CA ARG A 114 -22.82 -13.00 -7.09
C ARG A 114 -21.58 -12.12 -7.06
N GLN A 115 -20.67 -12.35 -8.00
CA GLN A 115 -19.54 -11.45 -8.22
C GLN A 115 -20.02 -10.13 -8.82
N ARG A 116 -19.64 -9.03 -8.17
CA ARG A 116 -19.90 -7.66 -8.65
C ARG A 116 -18.75 -7.11 -9.47
N ARG A 117 -17.52 -7.35 -9.01
CA ARG A 117 -16.31 -6.82 -9.63
C ARG A 117 -15.13 -7.75 -9.40
N HIS A 118 -14.20 -7.71 -10.33
CA HIS A 118 -12.83 -8.21 -10.21
C HIS A 118 -11.91 -7.10 -10.73
N TRP A 119 -10.91 -6.71 -9.95
CA TRP A 119 -10.00 -5.63 -10.31
C TRP A 119 -8.57 -5.93 -9.89
N ALA A 120 -7.64 -5.21 -10.51
CA ALA A 120 -6.25 -5.16 -10.11
C ALA A 120 -5.85 -3.73 -9.74
N GLY A 121 -4.90 -3.60 -8.82
CA GLY A 121 -4.20 -2.36 -8.52
C GLY A 121 -2.71 -2.63 -8.33
N VAL A 122 -1.90 -1.56 -8.33
CA VAL A 122 -0.45 -1.66 -8.16
C VAL A 122 -0.04 -0.97 -6.88
N ARG A 123 0.53 -1.74 -5.96
CA ARG A 123 1.06 -1.24 -4.70
C ARG A 123 2.50 -0.76 -4.89
N PRO A 124 2.93 0.32 -4.20
CA PRO A 124 4.33 0.70 -4.14
C PRO A 124 5.07 -0.21 -3.15
N GLY A 125 5.81 -1.20 -3.63
CA GLY A 125 6.75 -1.95 -2.79
C GLY A 125 8.04 -1.17 -2.57
N SER A 126 8.62 -1.31 -1.38
CA SER A 126 9.97 -0.87 -1.05
C SER A 126 10.87 -2.07 -0.76
N GLU A 127 12.18 -1.90 -0.91
CA GLU A 127 13.18 -2.97 -0.79
C GLU A 127 13.09 -3.78 0.51
N ASP A 128 12.95 -3.11 1.66
CA ASP A 128 12.86 -3.72 2.98
C ASP A 128 11.42 -3.81 3.50
N GLY A 129 10.44 -3.40 2.70
CA GLY A 129 9.02 -3.35 3.09
C GLY A 129 8.67 -2.19 4.04
N VAL A 130 9.62 -1.31 4.38
CA VAL A 130 9.38 -0.10 5.18
C VAL A 130 9.12 1.09 4.24
N PRO A 131 8.13 1.97 4.52
CA PRO A 131 7.88 3.15 3.71
C PRO A 131 9.13 4.01 3.49
N LEU A 132 9.16 4.72 2.36
CA LEU A 132 10.17 5.73 2.05
C LEU A 132 9.55 7.10 2.33
N ILE A 133 9.92 7.69 3.47
CA ILE A 133 9.45 9.00 3.92
C ILE A 133 10.66 9.84 4.33
N GLY A 134 10.98 10.90 3.59
CA GLY A 134 12.17 11.71 3.84
C GLY A 134 12.49 12.70 2.72
N ALA A 135 13.44 13.58 2.96
CA ALA A 135 13.90 14.55 1.97
C ALA A 135 14.67 13.87 0.82
N LEU A 136 14.47 14.37 -0.40
CA LEU A 136 15.19 13.94 -1.61
C LEU A 136 16.31 14.90 -2.01
N ASP A 137 16.30 16.12 -1.49
CA ASP A 137 17.26 17.17 -1.78
C ASP A 137 17.91 17.71 -0.49
N LEU A 138 19.07 18.34 -0.65
CA LEU A 138 19.86 18.88 0.47
C LEU A 138 19.15 20.02 1.22
N TYR A 139 18.16 20.65 0.60
CA TYR A 139 17.43 21.78 1.15
C TYR A 139 16.10 21.37 1.82
N GLY A 140 15.75 20.07 1.82
CA GLY A 140 14.50 19.57 2.41
C GLY A 140 13.23 20.05 1.70
N ARG A 141 13.34 20.58 0.48
CA ARG A 141 12.19 21.14 -0.25
C ARG A 141 11.40 20.09 -1.01
N VAL A 142 12.00 18.94 -1.29
CA VAL A 142 11.34 17.83 -1.97
C VAL A 142 11.29 16.64 -1.03
N VAL A 143 10.09 16.23 -0.64
CA VAL A 143 9.86 15.09 0.27
C VAL A 143 9.30 13.92 -0.51
N LEU A 144 9.86 12.73 -0.33
CA LEU A 144 9.30 11.47 -0.79
C LEU A 144 8.33 10.92 0.27
N ALA A 145 7.18 10.40 -0.15
CA ALA A 145 6.26 9.67 0.73
C ALA A 145 5.58 8.53 -0.05
N THR A 146 6.21 7.36 -0.07
CA THR A 146 5.72 6.18 -0.82
C THR A 146 6.21 4.87 -0.19
N GLY A 147 6.05 3.74 -0.88
CA GLY A 147 6.60 2.45 -0.46
C GLY A 147 5.76 1.70 0.58
N HIS A 148 4.53 2.14 0.85
CA HIS A 148 3.67 1.55 1.88
C HIS A 148 3.15 0.13 1.60
N GLY A 149 3.44 -0.43 0.42
CA GLY A 149 2.98 -1.76 0.02
C GLY A 149 1.47 -1.92 0.15
N GLY A 150 1.04 -2.97 0.86
CA GLY A 150 -0.37 -3.25 1.13
C GLY A 150 -0.99 -2.44 2.28
N PHE A 151 -0.20 -1.63 2.99
CA PHE A 151 -0.58 -0.98 4.24
C PHE A 151 -0.84 0.52 4.10
N GLY A 152 -0.93 1.04 2.87
CA GLY A 152 -1.10 2.49 2.62
C GLY A 152 -2.28 3.13 3.34
N ILE A 153 -3.43 2.46 3.44
CA ILE A 153 -4.59 3.00 4.18
C ILE A 153 -4.29 3.08 5.69
N THR A 154 -3.68 2.03 6.25
CA THR A 154 -3.35 1.97 7.68
C THR A 154 -2.28 2.99 8.05
N LEU A 155 -1.29 3.20 7.18
CA LEU A 155 -0.14 4.06 7.43
C LEU A 155 -0.32 5.51 6.96
N ALA A 156 -1.41 5.83 6.27
CA ALA A 156 -1.65 7.18 5.75
C ALA A 156 -1.65 8.27 6.85
N PRO A 157 -2.29 8.10 8.02
CA PRO A 157 -2.30 9.13 9.06
C PRO A 157 -0.90 9.48 9.56
N VAL A 158 -0.12 8.47 9.98
CA VAL A 158 1.26 8.70 10.46
C VAL A 158 2.17 9.22 9.34
N THR A 159 1.98 8.78 8.09
CA THR A 159 2.75 9.31 6.95
C THR A 159 2.49 10.80 6.74
N ALA A 160 1.23 11.25 6.91
CA ALA A 160 0.88 12.65 6.78
C ALA A 160 1.52 13.49 7.88
N GLU A 161 1.52 13.02 9.12
CA GLU A 161 2.19 13.68 10.26
C GLU A 161 3.70 13.79 10.02
N LEU A 162 4.35 12.69 9.62
CA LEU A 162 5.78 12.65 9.29
C LEU A 162 6.14 13.64 8.17
N THR A 163 5.34 13.66 7.11
CA THR A 163 5.55 14.52 5.95
C THR A 163 5.35 15.99 6.29
N ALA A 164 4.33 16.31 7.09
CA ALA A 164 4.07 17.67 7.54
C ALA A 164 5.20 18.20 8.42
N ALA A 165 5.74 17.39 9.33
CA ALA A 165 6.88 17.75 10.16
C ALA A 165 8.13 18.07 9.32
N LEU A 166 8.42 17.25 8.30
CA LEU A 166 9.53 17.49 7.38
C LEU A 166 9.41 18.83 6.61
N ILE A 167 8.18 19.24 6.25
CA ILE A 167 7.93 20.47 5.48
C ILE A 167 7.96 21.72 6.37
N THR A 168 7.36 21.62 7.56
CA THR A 168 7.19 22.76 8.47
C THR A 168 8.44 23.02 9.31
N GLY A 169 9.24 21.98 9.56
CA GLY A 169 10.31 22.01 10.56
C GLY A 169 9.78 21.95 11.99
N ASP A 170 8.47 21.76 12.19
CA ASP A 170 7.88 21.64 13.51
C ASP A 170 8.29 20.33 14.18
N GLU A 171 8.43 20.39 15.51
CA GLU A 171 8.68 19.20 16.30
C GLU A 171 7.45 18.29 16.26
N ALA A 172 7.60 17.16 15.59
CA ALA A 172 6.54 16.17 15.48
C ALA A 172 6.23 15.52 16.84
N ALA A 173 5.09 14.83 16.91
CA ALA A 173 4.68 14.12 18.12
C ALA A 173 5.79 13.18 18.65
N PRO A 174 5.87 12.94 19.97
CA PRO A 174 6.88 12.06 20.55
C PRO A 174 6.98 10.70 19.84
N GLY A 175 8.21 10.25 19.56
CA GLY A 175 8.48 8.99 18.84
C GLY A 175 8.58 9.13 17.31
N THR A 176 8.20 10.28 16.76
CA THR A 176 8.29 10.54 15.32
C THR A 176 9.73 10.53 14.78
N ALA A 177 10.71 11.01 15.55
CA ALA A 177 12.10 11.04 15.10
C ALA A 177 12.67 9.65 14.77
N ASP A 178 12.36 8.63 15.58
CA ASP A 178 12.76 7.23 15.31
C ASP A 178 12.05 6.69 14.06
N LEU A 179 10.75 7.00 13.90
CA LEU A 179 10.00 6.62 12.70
C LEU A 179 10.56 7.27 11.43
N LEU A 180 10.90 8.56 11.47
CA LEU A 180 11.54 9.26 10.36
C LEU A 180 12.89 8.61 10.02
N ALA A 181 13.74 8.32 11.00
CA ALA A 181 15.02 7.67 10.76
C ALA A 181 14.86 6.28 10.09
N ARG A 182 13.83 5.52 10.49
CA ARG A 182 13.50 4.22 9.86
C ARG A 182 12.91 4.34 8.47
N CYS A 183 12.20 5.42 8.17
CA CYS A 183 11.56 5.63 6.88
C CYS A 183 12.44 6.41 5.90
N ASP A 184 13.51 7.05 6.37
CA ASP A 184 14.38 7.89 5.56
C ASP A 184 14.94 7.09 4.37
N PRO A 185 14.80 7.56 3.11
CA PRO A 185 15.42 6.94 1.95
C PRO A 185 16.94 6.77 2.08
N ALA A 186 17.62 7.64 2.84
CA ALA A 186 19.06 7.59 3.09
C ALA A 186 19.49 6.39 3.96
N ARG A 187 18.57 5.70 4.64
CA ARG A 187 18.89 4.53 5.49
C ARG A 187 19.61 3.41 4.77
N PHE A 188 19.45 3.31 3.44
CA PHE A 188 20.14 2.31 2.61
C PHE A 188 21.58 2.68 2.26
N THR A 189 22.01 3.88 2.61
CA THR A 189 23.38 4.39 2.41
C THR A 189 24.13 4.61 3.71
N GLN A 190 23.40 4.65 4.83
CA GLN A 190 23.94 4.78 6.18
C GLN A 190 24.26 3.39 6.75
N ALA A 191 25.23 3.30 7.69
CA ALA A 191 25.50 2.07 8.41
C ALA A 191 24.25 1.59 9.17
N PRO A 192 24.03 0.27 9.37
CA PRO A 192 22.80 -0.24 9.98
C PRO A 192 22.53 0.41 11.34
N VAL A 193 21.31 0.91 11.54
CA VAL A 193 20.83 1.31 12.87
C VAL A 193 20.72 0.03 13.72
N PRO A 194 21.33 -0.03 14.92
CA PRO A 194 21.24 -1.21 15.77
C PRO A 194 19.77 -1.54 16.06
N ALA A 195 19.42 -2.82 16.04
CA ALA A 195 18.09 -3.27 16.44
C ALA A 195 17.82 -2.80 17.90
N PRO A 196 16.58 -2.40 18.23
CA PRO A 196 16.24 -2.08 19.61
C PRO A 196 16.52 -3.32 20.47
N THR A 197 17.32 -3.15 21.51
CA THR A 197 17.53 -4.18 22.53
C THR A 197 16.20 -4.45 23.22
N GLU A 198 15.66 -5.65 23.05
CA GLU A 198 14.54 -6.13 23.84
C GLU A 198 14.96 -6.08 25.33
N GLY A 199 14.19 -5.36 26.13
CA GLY A 199 14.31 -5.27 27.58
C GLY A 199 13.11 -5.86 28.28
#